data_AF-A0A1F5Y029-F1
#
_entry.id   AF-A0A1F5Y029-F1
#
_cell.length_a   1.000
_cell.length_b   1.000
_cell.length_c   1.000
_cell.angle_alpha   90.00
_cell.angle_beta   90.00
_cell.angle_gamma   90.00
#
_symmetry.space_group_name_H-M   'P 1'
#
loop_
_entity.id
_entity.type
_entity.pdbx_description
1 polymer ?
#
loop_
_entity_poly.entity_id
_entity_poly.type
_entity_poly.pdbx_seq_one_letter_code
_entity_poly.pdbx_strand_id
1 'polypeptide(L)' 'MHYARKVNFVSVIAALADKLGANYYNIRQAMAADPRIGNSHLDPNFGGYRGFGGHCLPKDTLSLIASLEVA' A
#
# COMPACT_ATOMS: atom_id res chain seq x y z
N MET A 1 8.89 -1.09 7.26
CA MET A 1 7.44 -0.75 7.39
C MET A 1 6.90 0.29 6.40
N HIS A 2 7.67 1.30 5.96
CA HIS A 2 7.18 2.34 5.03
C HIS A 2 6.46 1.79 3.78
N TYR A 3 7.05 0.81 3.11
CA TYR A 3 6.46 0.20 1.91
C TYR A 3 5.21 -0.63 2.19
N ALA A 4 5.19 -1.43 3.27
CA ALA A 4 4.01 -2.19 3.67
C ALA A 4 2.80 -1.27 3.90
N ARG A 5 3.01 -0.12 4.56
CA ARG A 5 1.94 0.87 4.79
C ARG A 5 1.46 1.53 3.51
N LYS A 6 2.35 1.83 2.57
CA LYS A 6 1.97 2.35 1.25
C LYS A 6 1.09 1.37 0.48
N VAL A 7 1.51 0.12 0.35
CA VAL A 7 0.77 -0.91 -0.39
C VAL A 7 -0.61 -1.14 0.25
N ASN A 8 -0.69 -1.15 1.58
CA ASN A 8 -1.97 -1.29 2.28
C ASN A 8 -2.90 -0.10 2.01
N PHE A 9 -2.39 1.13 2.16
CA PHE A 9 -3.16 2.35 1.88
C PHE A 9 -3.71 2.36 0.44
N VAL A 10 -2.85 2.07 -0.53
CA VAL A 10 -3.21 2.00 -1.95
C VAL A 10 -4.28 0.94 -2.23
N SER A 11 -4.19 -0.21 -1.58
CA SER A 11 -5.17 -1.30 -1.72
C SER A 11 -6.56 -0.87 -1.25
N VAL A 12 -6.64 -0.13 -0.13
CA VAL A 12 -7.90 0.43 0.39
C VAL A 12 -8.45 1.51 -0.54
N ILE A 13 -7.60 2.42 -1.03
CA ILE A 13 -8.02 3.47 -1.97
C ILE A 13 -8.50 2.87 -3.29
N ALA A 14 -7.86 1.82 -3.81
CA ALA A 14 -8.31 1.12 -5.01
C ALA A 14 -9.69 0.47 -4.79
N ALA A 15 -9.90 -0.21 -3.67
CA ALA A 15 -11.20 -0.78 -3.33
C ALA A 15 -12.29 0.29 -3.17
N LEU A 16 -11.95 1.46 -2.63
CA LEU A 16 -12.87 2.59 -2.53
C LEU A 16 -13.18 3.20 -3.90
N ALA A 17 -12.17 3.34 -4.76
CA ALA A 17 -12.34 3.84 -6.12
C ALA A 17 -13.27 2.93 -6.94
N ASP A 18 -13.09 1.62 -6.84
CA ASP A 18 -13.99 0.63 -7.48
C ASP A 18 -15.45 0.82 -7.02
N LYS A 19 -15.67 0.97 -5.71
CA LYS A 19 -17.02 1.18 -5.14
C LYS A 19 -17.66 2.48 -5.58
N LEU A 20 -16.87 3.51 -5.84
CA LEU A 20 -17.34 4.84 -6.23
C LEU A 20 -17.38 5.03 -7.77
N GLY A 21 -16.99 4.02 -8.56
CA GLY A 21 -16.86 4.15 -10.02
C GLY A 21 -15.75 5.11 -10.45
N ALA A 22 -14.79 5.40 -9.57
CA ALA A 22 -13.66 6.28 -9.86
C ALA A 22 -12.49 5.50 -10.46
N ASN A 23 -11.76 6.13 -11.38
CA ASN A 23 -10.56 5.53 -11.95
C ASN A 23 -9.36 5.69 -10.99
N TYR A 24 -8.95 4.58 -10.35
CA TYR A 24 -7.79 4.55 -9.46
C TYR A 24 -6.50 5.05 -10.11
N TYR A 25 -6.28 4.81 -11.41
CA TYR A 25 -5.05 5.23 -12.08
C TYR A 25 -4.92 6.75 -12.17
N ASN A 26 -6.02 7.50 -12.25
CA ASN A 26 -5.99 8.95 -12.15
C ASN A 26 -5.56 9.40 -10.75
N ILE A 27 -6.08 8.74 -9.71
CA ILE A 27 -5.71 9.00 -8.31
C ILE A 27 -4.21 8.70 -8.10
N ARG A 28 -3.73 7.57 -8.62
CA ARG A 28 -2.30 7.20 -8.58
C ARG A 28 -1.41 8.28 -9.21
N GLN A 29 -1.78 8.82 -10.37
CA GLN A 29 -0.99 9.88 -11.02
C GLN A 29 -0.92 11.13 -10.15
N ALA A 30 -2.03 11.55 -9.55
CA ALA A 30 -2.07 12.68 -8.62
C ALA A 30 -1.20 12.43 -7.38
N MET A 31 -1.25 11.22 -6.81
CA MET A 31 -0.40 10.83 -5.67
C MET A 31 1.08 10.81 -6.05
N ALA A 32 1.43 10.28 -7.22
CA ALA A 32 2.80 10.17 -7.70
C ALA A 32 3.43 11.54 -8.04
N ALA A 33 2.61 12.55 -8.35
CA ALA A 33 3.07 13.91 -8.62
C ALA A 33 3.62 14.63 -7.38
N ASP A 34 3.23 14.21 -6.16
CA ASP A 34 3.85 14.71 -4.94
C ASP A 34 5.20 14.00 -4.70
N PRO A 35 6.34 14.71 -4.76
CA PRO A 35 7.66 14.11 -4.61
C PRO A 35 7.91 13.50 -3.23
N ARG A 36 7.15 13.89 -2.21
CA ARG A 36 7.24 13.31 -0.86
C ARG A 36 6.59 11.93 -0.80
N ILE A 37 5.63 11.66 -1.69
CA ILE A 37 5.02 10.34 -1.86
C ILE A 37 5.85 9.54 -2.86
N GLY A 38 6.10 10.08 -4.05
CA GLY A 38 6.81 9.41 -5.14
C GLY A 38 6.04 8.22 -5.76
N ASN A 39 6.51 7.74 -6.91
CA ASN A 39 5.76 6.77 -7.74
C ASN A 39 5.92 5.29 -7.32
N SER A 40 6.74 4.97 -6.32
CA SER A 40 6.98 3.58 -5.91
C SER A 40 5.83 3.05 -5.05
N HIS A 41 5.48 1.77 -5.22
CA HIS A 41 4.50 1.04 -4.39
C HIS A 41 3.09 1.64 -4.40
N LEU A 42 2.70 2.25 -5.53
CA LEU A 42 1.36 2.80 -5.78
C LEU A 42 0.52 1.94 -6.75
N ASP A 43 0.99 0.74 -7.08
CA ASP A 43 0.21 -0.21 -7.89
C ASP A 43 -0.51 -1.20 -6.96
N PRO A 44 -1.85 -1.18 -6.90
CA PRO A 44 -2.63 -2.05 -6.02
C PRO A 44 -2.66 -3.50 -6.48
N ASN A 45 -2.29 -3.81 -7.74
CA ASN A 45 -2.38 -5.16 -8.30
C ASN A 45 -1.00 -5.73 -8.67
N PHE A 46 0.06 -5.25 -8.02
CA PHE A 46 1.42 -5.73 -8.24
C PHE A 46 1.52 -7.23 -7.95
N GLY A 47 1.88 -8.04 -8.96
CA GLY A 47 1.97 -9.50 -8.83
C GLY A 47 0.63 -10.24 -8.90
N GLY A 48 -0.44 -9.58 -9.36
CA GLY A 48 -1.73 -10.22 -9.64
C GLY A 48 -2.67 -10.33 -8.44
N TYR A 49 -2.32 -9.74 -7.30
CA TYR A 49 -3.17 -9.69 -6.10
C TYR A 49 -3.06 -8.34 -5.40
N ARG A 50 -4.03 -8.05 -4.51
CA ARG A 50 -4.05 -6.84 -3.68
C ARG A 50 -3.37 -7.07 -2.34
N GLY A 51 -2.66 -6.06 -1.85
CA GLY A 51 -1.93 -6.12 -0.59
C GLY A 51 -0.45 -6.45 -0.75
N PHE A 52 0.31 -6.34 0.35
CA PHE A 52 1.72 -6.73 0.36
C PHE A 52 1.86 -8.21 0.71
N GLY A 53 2.82 -8.88 0.08
CA GLY A 53 3.12 -10.28 0.33
C GLY A 53 4.63 -10.54 0.33
N GLY A 54 5.01 -11.78 0.01
CA GLY A 54 6.39 -12.25 0.12
C GLY A 54 6.81 -12.49 1.57
N HIS A 55 8.10 -12.75 1.78
CA HIS A 55 8.59 -13.15 3.11
C HIS A 55 8.92 -11.94 4.01
N CYS A 56 9.52 -10.89 3.44
CA CYS A 56 10.09 -9.80 4.24
C CYS A 56 9.03 -8.86 4.83
N LEU A 57 8.09 -8.37 4.02
CA LEU A 57 7.12 -7.36 4.47
C LEU A 57 6.19 -7.89 5.58
N PRO A 58 5.59 -9.10 5.47
CA PRO A 58 4.79 -9.65 6.56
C PRO A 58 5.62 -9.91 7.82
N LYS A 59 6.80 -10.51 7.70
CA LYS A 59 7.68 -10.83 8.83
C LYS A 59 8.08 -9.59 9.61
N ASP A 60 8.57 -8.56 8.92
CA ASP A 60 9.05 -7.33 9.55
C ASP A 60 7.89 -6.52 10.16
N THR A 61 6.71 -6.57 9.53
CA THR A 61 5.50 -5.92 10.04
C THR A 61 5.05 -6.56 11.35
N LEU A 62 4.94 -7.89 11.38
CA LEU A 62 4.55 -8.64 12.58
C LEU A 62 5.58 -8.50 13.70
N SER A 63 6.87 -8.56 13.37
CA SER A 63 7.94 -8.39 14.36
C SER A 63 7.88 -7.01 15.03
N LEU A 64 7.55 -5.96 14.26
CA LEU A 64 7.39 -4.62 14.83
C LEU A 64 6.18 -4.53 15.77
N ILE A 65 5.04 -5.12 15.38
CA ILE A 65 3.84 -5.16 16.23
C ILE A 65 4.15 -5.86 17.55
N ALA A 66 4.75 -7.06 17.49
CA ALA A 66 5.12 -7.83 18.67
C ALA A 66 6.09 -7.06 19.59
N SER A 67 7.03 -6.30 19.01
CA SER A 67 7.97 -5.48 19.79
C SER A 67 7.30 -4.33 20.54
N LEU A 68 6.13 -3.85 20.05
CA LEU A 68 5.36 -2.77 20.67
C LEU A 68 4.32 -3.28 21.67
N GLU A 69 3.86 -4.53 21.54
CA GLU A 69 2.90 -5.15 22.47
C GLU A 69 3.56 -5.60 23.79
N VAL A 70 4.88 -5.76 23.79
CA VAL A 70 5.68 -6.15 24.95
C VAL A 70 6.29 -4.92 25.67
N ALA A 71 6.10 -3.71 25.12
CA ALA A 71 6.53 -2.45 25.69
C ALA A 71 5.44 -1.81 26.57
#